data_AF-A0ABD5U8I3-F1
#
_entry.id   AF-A0ABD5U8I3-F1
#
_cell.length_a   1.000
_cell.length_b   1.000
_cell.length_c   1.000
_cell.angle_alpha   90.00
_cell.angle_beta   90.00
_cell.angle_gamma   90.00
#
_symmetry.space_group_name_H-M   'P 1'
#
loop_
_entity.id
_entity.type
_entity.pdbx_description
1 polymer ?
#
loop_
_entity_poly.entity_id
_entity_poly.type
_entity_poly.pdbx_seq_one_letter_code
_entity_poly.pdbx_strand_id
1 'polypeptide(L)' 'MGLVSVTCPACGAATYVSLPAGRRFVGSEADASARPDLETTPTPCDECGTEFPVVHGPEQ' A
#
# COMPACT_ATOMS: atom_id res chain seq x y z
N MET A 1 -6.23 -13.11 -4.32
CA MET A 1 -5.35 -12.07 -3.77
C MET A 1 -4.86 -11.25 -4.94
N GLY A 2 -5.04 -9.93 -4.92
CA GLY A 2 -4.56 -9.04 -5.97
C GLY A 2 -3.16 -8.58 -5.64
N LEU A 3 -2.22 -8.71 -6.59
CA LEU A 3 -0.88 -8.14 -6.46
C LEU A 3 -0.89 -6.75 -7.07
N VAL A 4 -0.43 -5.76 -6.31
CA VAL A 4 -0.28 -4.38 -6.81
C VAL A 4 1.18 -3.98 -6.73
N SER A 5 1.72 -3.46 -7.83
CA SER A 5 3.02 -2.82 -7.85
C SER A 5 2.94 -1.45 -7.21
N VAL A 6 3.66 -1.24 -6.12
CA VAL A 6 3.74 0.02 -5.38
C VAL A 6 5.18 0.51 -5.40
N THR A 7 5.37 1.80 -5.67
CA THR A 7 6.70 2.41 -5.61
C THR A 7 7.03 2.76 -4.16
N CYS A 8 8.15 2.24 -3.65
CA CYS A 8 8.66 2.57 -2.33
C CYS A 8 9.10 4.05 -2.29
N PRO A 9 8.56 4.86 -1.38
CA PRO A 9 8.92 6.28 -1.28
C PRO A 9 10.36 6.49 -0.78
N ALA A 10 10.97 5.50 -0.12
CA ALA A 10 12.31 5.62 0.44
C ALA A 10 13.44 5.42 -0.59
N CYS A 11 13.29 4.44 -1.49
CA CYS A 11 14.32 4.08 -2.46
C CYS A 11 13.89 4.19 -3.93
N GLY A 12 12.59 4.42 -4.20
CA GLY A 12 12.04 4.49 -5.55
C GLY A 12 11.87 3.13 -6.25
N ALA A 13 12.21 2.01 -5.57
CA ALA A 13 12.01 0.68 -6.13
C ALA A 13 10.53 0.28 -6.18
N ALA A 14 10.15 -0.49 -7.20
CA ALA A 14 8.82 -1.09 -7.27
C ALA A 14 8.79 -2.37 -6.42
N THR A 15 7.89 -2.44 -5.45
CA THR A 15 7.61 -3.64 -4.65
C THR A 15 6.19 -4.13 -4.92
N TYR A 16 5.97 -5.43 -4.80
CA TYR A 16 4.65 -6.03 -5.01
C TYR A 16 3.99 -6.29 -3.67
N VAL A 17 2.87 -5.62 -3.44
CA VAL A 17 2.09 -5.76 -2.22
C VAL A 17 0.87 -6.62 -2.50
N SER A 18 0.64 -7.61 -1.63
CA SER A 18 -0.57 -8.43 -1.70
C SER A 18 -1.70 -7.72 -0.98
N LEU A 19 -2.73 -7.33 -1.74
CA LEU A 19 -3.95 -6.76 -1.17
C LEU A 19 -5.01 -7.85 -0.96
N PRO A 20 -5.86 -7.69 0.07
CA PRO A 20 -7.06 -8.51 0.23
C PRO A 20 -7.92 -8.44 -1.05
N ALA A 21 -8.59 -9.53 -1.40
CA ALA A 21 -9.57 -9.50 -2.48
C ALA A 21 -10.70 -8.50 -2.10
N GLY A 22 -11.19 -7.70 -3.04
CA GLY A 22 -12.11 -6.62 -2.71
C GLY A 22 -11.41 -5.30 -2.38
N ARG A 23 -10.07 -5.19 -2.52
CA ARG A 23 -9.31 -3.98 -2.20
C ARG A 23 -8.43 -3.49 -3.34
N ARG A 24 -8.36 -2.17 -3.52
CA ARG A 24 -7.51 -1.46 -4.47
C ARG A 24 -6.52 -0.55 -3.75
N PHE A 25 -5.29 -0.47 -4.27
CA PHE A 25 -4.28 0.48 -3.81
C PHE A 25 -4.72 1.91 -4.08
N VAL A 26 -4.60 2.76 -3.06
CA VAL A 26 -4.94 4.18 -3.12
C VAL A 26 -3.68 5.04 -3.10
N GLY A 27 -2.70 4.70 -2.26
CA GLY A 27 -1.46 5.46 -2.15
C GLY A 27 -0.51 4.93 -1.09
N SER A 28 0.72 5.43 -1.10
CA SER A 28 1.76 5.17 -0.10
C SER A 28 2.08 6.40 0.77
N GLU A 29 1.32 7.47 0.57
CA GLU A 29 1.46 8.75 1.26
C GLU A 29 0.10 9.12 1.88
N ALA A 30 0.07 9.30 3.19
CA ALA A 30 -1.02 9.86 4.02
C ALA A 30 -2.06 8.93 4.67
N ASP A 31 -2.40 9.31 5.91
CA ASP A 31 -3.39 8.77 6.84
C ASP A 31 -4.73 8.35 6.19
N ALA A 32 -5.07 7.07 6.31
CA ALA A 32 -6.43 6.57 6.11
C ALA A 32 -7.42 7.19 7.12
N SER A 33 -6.96 7.87 8.16
CA SER A 33 -7.76 8.46 9.24
C SER A 33 -8.86 9.42 8.75
N ALA A 34 -8.76 9.98 7.55
CA ALA A 34 -9.78 10.86 6.98
C ALA A 34 -10.92 10.13 6.23
N ARG A 35 -10.77 8.83 5.92
CA ARG A 35 -11.78 8.05 5.20
C ARG A 35 -12.01 6.70 5.88
N PRO A 36 -13.20 6.43 6.42
CA PRO A 36 -13.47 5.19 7.17
C PRO A 36 -13.40 3.92 6.31
N ASP A 37 -13.51 4.07 4.99
CA ASP A 37 -13.40 3.01 3.99
C ASP A 37 -11.95 2.69 3.59
N LEU A 38 -10.97 3.48 4.02
CA LEU A 38 -9.55 3.23 3.76
C LEU A 38 -8.89 2.52 4.94
N GLU A 39 -8.00 1.59 4.62
CA GLU A 39 -7.17 0.86 5.56
C GLU A 39 -5.69 1.12 5.25
N THR A 40 -4.89 1.37 6.29
CA THR A 40 -3.44 1.48 6.16
C THR A 40 -2.78 0.21 6.67
N THR A 41 -1.87 -0.35 5.88
CA THR A 41 -1.07 -1.52 6.25
C THR A 41 0.42 -1.21 6.09
N PRO A 42 1.24 -1.35 7.15
CA PRO A 42 2.68 -1.21 7.01
C PRO A 42 3.21 -2.35 6.14
N THR A 43 3.97 -2.02 5.11
CA THR A 43 4.55 -3.01 4.19
C THR A 43 6.05 -2.77 4.06
N PRO A 44 6.89 -3.80 4.23
CA PRO A 44 8.32 -3.69 4.00
C PRO A 44 8.61 -3.60 2.50
N CYS A 45 9.58 -2.78 2.11
CA CYS A 45 10.15 -2.81 0.78
C CYS A 45 11.15 -3.97 0.65
N ASP A 46 10.96 -4.87 -0.32
CA ASP A 46 11.91 -5.96 -0.60
C ASP A 46 13.34 -5.48 -0.91
N GLU A 47 13.51 -4.30 -1.50
CA GLU A 47 14.82 -3.80 -1.92
C GLU A 47 15.62 -3.12 -0.80
N CYS A 48 14.99 -2.19 -0.08
CA CYS A 48 15.69 -1.40 0.95
C CYS A 48 15.37 -1.83 2.39
N GLY A 49 14.39 -2.73 2.58
CA GLY A 49 13.93 -3.17 3.90
C GLY A 49 13.12 -2.13 4.67
N THR A 50 12.97 -0.91 4.15
CA THR A 50 12.22 0.15 4.81
C THR A 50 10.73 -0.15 4.78
N GLU A 51 10.09 -0.07 5.95
CA GLU A 51 8.63 -0.15 6.06
C GLU A 51 7.99 1.18 5.66
N PHE A 52 6.96 1.12 4.84
CA PHE A 52 6.18 2.28 4.44
C PHE A 52 4.67 1.97 4.51
N PRO A 53 3.82 2.98 4.77
CA PRO A 53 2.39 2.77 4.85
C PRO A 53 1.83 2.52 3.44
N VAL A 54 1.04 1.47 3.29
CA VAL A 54 0.26 1.19 2.09
C VAL A 54 -1.22 1.41 2.42
N VAL A 55 -1.84 2.37 1.74
CA VAL A 55 -3.26 2.67 1.89
C VAL A 55 -4.04 1.94 0.80
N HIS A 56 -5.02 1.16 1.22
CA HIS A 56 -5.94 0.44 0.32
C HIS A 56 -7.39 0.66 0.75
N GLY A 57 -8.31 0.54 -0.19
CA GLY A 57 -9.73 0.77 0.02
C GLY A 57 -10.57 -0.19 -0.83
N PRO A 58 -11.90 -0.19 -0.72
CA PRO A 58 -12.76 -1.02 -1.54
C PRO A 58 -12.56 -0.75 -3.05
N GLU A 59 -12.59 -1.80 -3.86
CA GLU A 59 -12.72 -1.69 -5.33
C GLU A 59 -14.10 -1.09 -5.62
N GLN A 60 -14.14 0.20 -5.95
CA GLN A 60 -15.34 0.86 -6.48
C GLN A 60 -15.54 0.56 -7.96
#